data_AF-A0A246U1N1-F1
#
_entry.id   AF-A0A246U1N1-F1
#
_cell.length_a   1.000
_cell.length_b   1.000
_cell.length_c   1.000
_cell.angle_alpha   90.00
_cell.angle_beta   90.00
_cell.angle_gamma   90.00
#
_symmetry.space_group_name_H-M   'P 1'
#
loop_
_entity.id
_entity.type
_entity.pdbx_description
1 polymer ?
#
loop_
_entity_poly.entity_id
_entity_poly.type
_entity_poly.pdbx_seq_one_letter_code
_entity_poly.pdbx_strand_id
1 'polypeptide(L)'
;MSGQEASQEKEVEIFSTDEGRRKALALKLDEKDPYPDIAPSLLSADDIDRYVRYTGLIAPYHRGGENDRLKKASYEGRIGDYAYKFDEHGELVPILAKGKGLVVPANTIVFVETNLEFRLPSYIALRFNMAITHVHRGLLLGTGPLIDPGFWGKLCIPLHNLTNEDYEIPADQGLIWVEFTKTTSTPTSGRNPVVTVTKSSEDPNNPGAWNITKFIEKAAKQYGPPENSVAIRSSIPLIAESARKQAVGAAGDARQAREDAAKSQRSSDEAKASAEQIKSKVESYGIIALLVSIATAFSIWASFYFGLRADLSALSARVDTAIGAVSKVEESEKGKPRQLSAEERLRSDIDNLRRRLDDMARENATLKAQLQTFSKSQH
;
A
#
# COMPACT_ATOMS: atom_id res chain seq x y z
N MET A 1 49.80 -11.25 -26.04
CA MET A 1 48.45 -11.70 -25.69
C MET A 1 47.48 -10.93 -26.58
N SER A 2 47.10 -11.52 -27.71
CA SER A 2 46.14 -10.94 -28.65
C SER A 2 44.74 -11.05 -28.05
N GLY A 3 44.16 -9.92 -27.65
CA GLY A 3 42.76 -9.85 -27.25
C GLY A 3 41.88 -10.15 -28.47
N GLN A 4 41.27 -11.32 -28.49
CA GLN A 4 40.10 -11.54 -29.31
C GLN A 4 38.95 -10.79 -28.65
N GLU A 5 38.58 -9.64 -29.21
CA GLU A 5 37.26 -9.06 -29.00
C GLU A 5 36.25 -10.13 -29.45
N ALA A 6 35.62 -10.79 -28.48
CA ALA A 6 34.46 -11.62 -28.75
C ALA A 6 33.42 -10.71 -29.40
N SER A 7 33.19 -10.89 -30.70
CA SER A 7 32.10 -10.24 -31.40
C SER A 7 30.81 -10.69 -30.72
N GLN A 8 30.27 -9.86 -29.84
CA GLN A 8 28.94 -10.07 -29.27
C GLN A 8 27.99 -10.19 -30.46
N GLU A 9 27.49 -11.40 -30.71
CA GLU A 9 26.46 -11.61 -31.71
C GLU A 9 25.29 -10.70 -31.34
N LYS A 10 25.01 -9.73 -32.21
CA LYS A 10 23.93 -8.78 -31.99
C LYS A 10 22.62 -9.44 -32.33
N GLU A 11 21.62 -9.18 -31.51
CA GLU A 11 20.23 -9.46 -31.81
C GLU A 11 19.83 -8.83 -33.16
N VAL A 12 19.18 -9.60 -34.03
CA VAL A 12 18.77 -9.17 -35.37
C VAL A 12 17.24 -9.06 -35.41
N GLU A 13 16.73 -7.91 -35.84
CA GLU A 13 15.32 -7.76 -36.16
C GLU A 13 15.02 -8.60 -37.42
N ILE A 14 14.27 -9.67 -37.23
CA ILE A 14 13.80 -10.52 -38.33
C ILE A 14 12.57 -9.89 -38.98
N PHE A 15 11.82 -9.11 -38.19
CA PHE A 15 10.50 -8.68 -38.56
C PHE A 15 10.10 -7.41 -37.81
N SER A 16 9.80 -6.37 -38.58
CA SER A 16 9.42 -5.05 -38.06
C SER A 16 7.95 -4.99 -37.66
N THR A 17 7.59 -3.96 -36.89
CA THR A 17 6.20 -3.65 -36.53
C THR A 17 5.29 -3.46 -37.74
N ASP A 18 5.74 -2.75 -38.77
CA ASP A 18 4.96 -2.48 -39.97
C ASP A 18 4.73 -3.75 -40.80
N GLU A 19 5.74 -4.60 -40.89
CA GLU A 19 5.59 -5.89 -41.56
C GLU A 19 4.63 -6.80 -40.77
N GLY A 20 4.72 -6.78 -39.43
CA GLY A 20 3.75 -7.31 -38.46
C GLY A 20 2.32 -7.01 -38.82
N ARG A 21 2.05 -5.72 -38.87
CA ARG A 21 0.73 -5.20 -39.19
C ARG A 21 0.25 -5.66 -40.55
N ARG A 22 1.10 -5.59 -41.59
CA ARG A 22 0.72 -5.97 -42.95
C ARG A 22 0.32 -7.45 -43.04
N LYS A 23 1.09 -8.36 -42.43
CA LYS A 23 0.78 -9.79 -42.44
C LYS A 23 -0.52 -10.11 -41.70
N ALA A 24 -0.72 -9.52 -40.52
CA ALA A 24 -1.91 -9.75 -39.74
C ALA A 24 -3.20 -9.22 -40.41
N LEU A 25 -3.09 -8.09 -41.12
CA LEU A 25 -4.20 -7.57 -41.93
C LEU A 25 -4.52 -8.48 -43.13
N ALA A 26 -3.49 -9.02 -43.79
CA ALA A 26 -3.69 -9.99 -44.87
C ALA A 26 -4.35 -11.27 -44.36
N LEU A 27 -3.96 -11.77 -43.18
CA LEU A 27 -4.58 -12.96 -42.58
C LEU A 27 -6.05 -12.73 -42.21
N LYS A 28 -6.42 -11.54 -41.69
CA LYS A 28 -7.82 -11.22 -41.35
C LYS A 28 -8.81 -11.39 -42.51
N LEU A 29 -8.33 -11.37 -43.76
CA LEU A 29 -9.16 -11.58 -44.95
C LEU A 29 -9.50 -13.06 -45.19
N ASP A 30 -8.63 -13.98 -44.77
CA ASP A 30 -8.77 -15.43 -45.01
C ASP A 30 -9.11 -16.20 -43.72
N GLU A 31 -8.70 -15.68 -42.55
CA GLU A 31 -8.86 -16.18 -41.18
C GLU A 31 -8.55 -17.68 -40.95
N LYS A 32 -8.00 -18.35 -41.96
CA LYS A 32 -7.64 -19.75 -41.92
C LYS A 32 -6.33 -19.96 -41.16
N ASP A 33 -6.28 -21.02 -40.37
CA ASP A 33 -5.04 -21.48 -39.74
C ASP A 33 -4.06 -21.98 -40.80
N PRO A 34 -2.86 -21.36 -40.93
CA PRO A 34 -1.87 -21.76 -41.93
C PRO A 34 -1.21 -23.10 -41.65
N TYR A 35 -1.30 -23.60 -40.41
CA TYR A 35 -0.62 -24.82 -39.98
C TYR A 35 -1.59 -25.79 -39.28
N PRO A 36 -2.58 -26.34 -40.01
CA PRO A 36 -3.58 -27.25 -39.44
C PRO A 36 -2.98 -28.58 -38.94
N ASP A 37 -1.76 -28.91 -39.38
CA ASP A 37 -0.96 -30.06 -38.95
C ASP A 37 -0.45 -29.94 -37.51
N ILE A 38 -0.29 -28.71 -37.00
CA ILE A 38 0.10 -28.46 -35.61
C ILE A 38 -1.09 -28.76 -34.70
N ALA A 39 -0.96 -29.70 -33.78
CA ALA A 39 -2.04 -30.03 -32.84
C ALA A 39 -2.31 -28.86 -31.85
N PRO A 40 -3.59 -28.63 -31.45
CA PRO A 40 -3.93 -27.67 -30.39
C PRO A 40 -3.16 -27.94 -29.10
N SER A 41 -2.20 -27.08 -28.78
CA SER A 41 -1.28 -27.25 -27.66
C SER A 41 -0.48 -25.96 -27.39
N LEU A 42 0.32 -25.97 -26.32
CA LEU A 42 1.36 -24.97 -26.11
C LEU A 42 2.37 -25.05 -27.27
N LEU A 43 2.59 -23.93 -27.96
CA LEU A 43 3.44 -23.87 -29.13
C LEU A 43 4.91 -24.03 -28.76
N SER A 44 5.64 -24.83 -29.55
CA SER A 44 7.10 -24.91 -29.47
C SER A 44 7.76 -23.66 -30.05
N ALA A 45 9.06 -23.50 -29.83
CA ALA A 45 9.84 -22.41 -30.45
C ALA A 45 9.67 -22.36 -31.97
N ASP A 46 9.77 -23.52 -32.64
CA ASP A 46 9.65 -23.62 -34.09
C ASP A 46 8.25 -23.23 -34.55
N ASP A 47 7.22 -23.63 -33.82
CA ASP A 47 5.84 -23.25 -34.12
C ASP A 47 5.60 -21.76 -33.89
N ILE A 48 6.13 -21.19 -32.81
CA ILE A 48 6.08 -19.75 -32.55
C ILE A 48 6.74 -18.99 -33.71
N ASP A 49 7.95 -19.36 -34.10
CA ASP A 49 8.67 -18.72 -35.21
C ASP A 49 7.87 -18.81 -36.53
N ARG A 50 7.34 -20.00 -36.85
CA ARG A 50 6.47 -20.22 -38.02
C ARG A 50 5.22 -19.35 -38.01
N TYR A 51 4.50 -19.29 -36.88
CA TYR A 51 3.30 -18.46 -36.76
C TYR A 51 3.64 -16.99 -36.83
N VAL A 52 4.66 -16.50 -36.12
CA VAL A 52 5.06 -15.08 -36.16
C VAL A 52 5.40 -14.64 -37.59
N ARG A 53 6.22 -15.42 -38.31
CA ARG A 53 6.61 -15.11 -39.69
C ARG A 53 5.45 -15.12 -40.68
N TYR A 54 4.42 -15.93 -40.44
CA TYR A 54 3.28 -16.03 -41.35
C TYR A 54 2.20 -15.01 -41.02
N THR A 55 1.82 -14.90 -39.75
CA THR A 55 0.64 -14.16 -39.31
C THR A 55 0.96 -12.76 -38.77
N GLY A 56 2.20 -12.48 -38.39
CA GLY A 56 2.54 -11.27 -37.63
C GLY A 56 2.02 -11.30 -36.19
N LEU A 57 1.95 -12.51 -35.60
CA LEU A 57 1.41 -12.79 -34.26
C LEU A 57 1.91 -11.81 -33.17
N ILE A 58 3.21 -11.52 -33.19
CA ILE A 58 3.86 -10.48 -32.41
C ILE A 58 4.82 -9.66 -33.29
N ALA A 59 5.03 -8.39 -32.93
CA ALA A 59 6.07 -7.55 -33.53
C ALA A 59 6.55 -6.46 -32.56
N PRO A 60 7.78 -5.95 -32.67
CA PRO A 60 8.84 -6.44 -33.55
C PRO A 60 9.35 -7.81 -33.06
N TYR A 61 9.81 -8.64 -33.99
CA TYR A 61 10.32 -9.98 -33.71
C TYR A 61 11.79 -10.08 -34.07
N HIS A 62 12.57 -10.47 -33.06
CA HIS A 62 14.02 -10.48 -33.09
C HIS A 62 14.51 -11.89 -32.79
N ARG A 63 15.68 -12.24 -33.35
CA ARG A 63 16.35 -13.53 -33.13
C ARG A 63 17.85 -13.34 -32.97
N GLY A 64 18.48 -14.34 -32.37
CA GLY A 64 19.93 -14.42 -32.22
C GLY A 64 20.47 -13.58 -31.06
N GLY A 65 21.80 -13.55 -30.96
CA GLY A 65 22.53 -13.03 -29.83
C GLY A 65 22.64 -14.00 -28.67
N GLU A 66 23.46 -13.64 -27.68
CA GLU A 66 23.75 -14.50 -26.51
C GLU A 66 22.49 -14.85 -25.71
N ASN A 67 21.49 -13.95 -25.73
CA ASN A 67 20.20 -14.11 -25.07
C ASN A 67 19.06 -14.01 -26.10
N ASP A 68 18.91 -15.01 -26.96
CA ASP A 68 17.78 -15.10 -27.91
C ASP A 68 16.46 -14.97 -27.14
N ARG A 69 15.58 -14.06 -27.61
CA ARG A 69 14.27 -13.84 -27.01
C ARG A 69 13.37 -15.05 -27.16
N LEU A 70 13.59 -15.89 -28.16
CA LEU A 70 12.83 -17.13 -28.33
C LEU A 70 13.41 -18.27 -27.50
N LYS A 71 12.62 -18.72 -26.53
CA LYS A 71 12.85 -19.96 -25.78
C LYS A 71 12.04 -21.11 -26.38
N LYS A 72 12.31 -22.32 -25.88
CA LYS A 72 11.69 -23.59 -26.34
C LYS A 72 10.16 -23.58 -26.46
N ALA A 73 9.46 -22.76 -25.69
CA ALA A 73 8.00 -22.67 -25.70
C ALA A 73 7.48 -21.26 -25.32
N SER A 74 8.34 -20.24 -25.39
CA SER A 74 7.95 -18.88 -25.02
C SER A 74 8.83 -17.84 -25.69
N TYR A 75 8.34 -16.60 -25.73
CA TYR A 75 9.07 -15.48 -26.30
C TYR A 75 9.19 -14.33 -25.29
N GLU A 76 10.36 -13.69 -25.23
CA GLU A 76 10.65 -12.60 -24.30
C GLU A 76 10.01 -11.28 -24.76
N GLY A 77 9.20 -10.68 -23.88
CA GLY A 77 8.78 -9.28 -23.98
C GLY A 77 9.59 -8.40 -23.04
N ARG A 78 9.97 -7.21 -23.50
CA ARG A 78 10.70 -6.18 -22.74
C ARG A 78 9.81 -5.00 -22.43
N ILE A 79 10.32 -4.02 -21.69
CA ILE A 79 9.63 -2.76 -21.43
C ILE A 79 9.44 -1.99 -22.75
N GLY A 80 8.22 -1.50 -22.96
CA GLY A 80 7.84 -0.65 -24.09
C GLY A 80 8.20 0.81 -23.86
N ASP A 81 7.52 1.72 -24.56
CA ASP A 81 7.87 3.14 -24.52
C ASP A 81 7.18 3.91 -23.40
N TYR A 82 6.19 3.30 -22.76
CA TYR A 82 5.33 3.96 -21.78
C TYR A 82 5.24 3.19 -20.47
N ALA A 83 5.37 3.93 -19.36
CA ALA A 83 4.99 3.46 -18.04
C ALA A 83 4.40 4.60 -17.22
N TYR A 84 3.44 4.27 -16.36
CA TYR A 84 2.69 5.23 -15.57
C TYR A 84 2.56 4.80 -14.11
N LYS A 85 2.36 5.76 -13.21
CA LYS A 85 1.88 5.51 -11.85
C LYS A 85 0.82 6.54 -11.49
N PHE A 86 0.04 6.26 -10.46
CA PHE A 86 -0.77 7.30 -9.82
C PHE A 86 0.07 8.04 -8.78
N ASP A 87 0.04 9.37 -8.79
CA ASP A 87 0.73 10.22 -7.80
C ASP A 87 -0.05 10.33 -6.48
N GLU A 88 0.38 11.19 -5.55
CA GLU A 88 -0.29 11.41 -4.26
C GLU A 88 -1.67 12.08 -4.39
N HIS A 89 -1.94 12.78 -5.49
CA HIS A 89 -3.23 13.41 -5.78
C HIS A 89 -4.20 12.47 -6.50
N GLY A 90 -3.71 11.33 -6.99
CA GLY A 90 -4.52 10.37 -7.74
C GLY A 90 -4.52 10.63 -9.23
N GLU A 91 -3.58 11.44 -9.72
CA GLU A 91 -3.37 11.71 -11.14
C GLU A 91 -2.43 10.68 -11.75
N LEU A 92 -2.73 10.27 -12.99
CA LEU A 92 -1.89 9.33 -13.72
C LEU A 92 -0.69 10.07 -14.35
N VAL A 93 0.52 9.77 -13.88
CA VAL A 93 1.75 10.44 -14.31
C VAL A 93 2.70 9.47 -15.01
N PRO A 94 3.37 9.88 -16.11
CA PRO A 94 4.37 9.06 -16.78
C PRO A 94 5.66 8.97 -15.95
N ILE A 95 6.31 7.81 -15.95
CA ILE A 95 7.55 7.55 -15.18
C ILE A 95 8.69 6.98 -16.00
N LEU A 96 8.48 6.73 -17.30
CA LEU A 96 9.51 6.22 -18.18
C LEU A 96 10.01 7.32 -19.12
N ALA A 97 11.33 7.49 -19.16
CA ALA A 97 12.00 8.33 -20.16
C ALA A 97 12.43 7.46 -21.34
N LYS A 98 12.24 7.96 -22.57
CA LYS A 98 12.56 7.23 -23.79
C LYS A 98 14.02 6.75 -23.80
N GLY A 99 14.23 5.46 -24.07
CA GLY A 99 15.55 4.85 -24.16
C GLY A 99 16.28 4.66 -22.82
N LYS A 100 15.61 4.86 -21.69
CA LYS A 100 16.16 4.57 -20.35
C LYS A 100 15.49 3.34 -19.74
N GLY A 101 16.16 2.74 -18.76
CA GLY A 101 15.54 1.74 -17.90
C GLY A 101 14.34 2.31 -17.13
N LEU A 102 13.47 1.42 -16.66
CA LEU A 102 12.35 1.76 -15.81
C LEU A 102 12.79 1.69 -14.34
N VAL A 103 12.56 2.76 -13.58
CA VAL A 103 12.66 2.74 -12.13
C VAL A 103 11.26 2.51 -11.56
N VAL A 104 11.08 1.40 -10.84
CA VAL A 104 9.84 1.08 -10.12
C VAL A 104 10.04 1.50 -8.66
N PRO A 105 9.37 2.57 -8.19
CA PRO A 105 9.60 3.07 -6.84
C PRO A 105 9.25 2.05 -5.77
N ALA A 106 9.93 2.13 -4.63
CA ALA A 106 9.64 1.30 -3.46
C ALA A 106 8.13 1.30 -3.11
N ASN A 107 7.59 0.14 -2.72
CA ASN A 107 6.20 -0.01 -2.27
C ASN A 107 5.13 0.57 -3.20
N THR A 108 5.39 0.63 -4.51
CA THR A 108 4.53 1.33 -5.49
C THR A 108 4.01 0.38 -6.57
N ILE A 109 2.80 0.67 -7.06
CA ILE A 109 2.22 0.03 -8.25
C ILE A 109 2.52 0.93 -9.46
N VAL A 110 3.08 0.33 -10.52
CA VAL A 110 3.33 0.98 -11.80
C VAL A 110 2.68 0.17 -12.92
N PHE A 111 2.25 0.84 -13.98
CA PHE A 111 1.64 0.23 -15.16
C PHE A 111 2.61 0.35 -16.33
N VAL A 112 3.04 -0.78 -16.87
CA VAL A 112 4.13 -0.83 -17.85
C VAL A 112 3.62 -1.39 -19.16
N GLU A 113 3.91 -0.69 -20.25
CA GLU A 113 3.70 -1.20 -21.59
C GLU A 113 4.77 -2.24 -21.93
N THR A 114 4.41 -3.28 -22.68
CA THR A 114 5.40 -4.17 -23.31
C THR A 114 5.84 -3.65 -24.67
N ASN A 115 7.09 -3.92 -25.05
CA ASN A 115 7.63 -3.55 -26.35
C ASN A 115 6.99 -4.35 -27.51
N LEU A 116 6.19 -5.38 -27.21
CA LEU A 116 5.55 -6.23 -28.20
C LEU A 116 4.12 -5.78 -28.51
N GLU A 117 3.82 -5.81 -29.79
CA GLU A 117 2.51 -5.60 -30.37
C GLU A 117 1.88 -6.95 -30.73
N PHE A 118 0.74 -7.28 -30.14
CA PHE A 118 0.07 -8.56 -30.29
C PHE A 118 -1.06 -8.47 -31.31
N ARG A 119 -1.16 -9.48 -32.17
CA ARG A 119 -2.20 -9.61 -33.20
C ARG A 119 -2.63 -11.06 -33.29
N LEU A 120 -3.38 -11.50 -32.29
CA LEU A 120 -3.72 -12.91 -32.12
C LEU A 120 -4.77 -13.32 -33.15
N PRO A 121 -4.52 -14.36 -33.97
CA PRO A 121 -5.58 -15.02 -34.72
C PRO A 121 -6.66 -15.58 -33.79
N SER A 122 -7.85 -15.87 -34.32
CA SER A 122 -8.98 -16.41 -33.56
C SER A 122 -8.77 -17.82 -32.98
N TYR A 123 -7.67 -18.48 -33.36
CA TYR A 123 -7.29 -19.82 -32.89
C TYR A 123 -6.02 -19.82 -32.01
N ILE A 124 -5.48 -18.66 -31.63
CA ILE A 124 -4.32 -18.55 -30.72
C ILE A 124 -4.72 -17.74 -29.49
N ALA A 125 -4.61 -18.35 -28.32
CA ALA A 125 -4.60 -17.64 -27.05
C ALA A 125 -3.15 -17.43 -26.58
N LEU A 126 -2.93 -16.52 -25.64
CA LEU A 126 -1.64 -16.43 -24.96
C LEU A 126 -1.77 -16.26 -23.46
N ARG A 127 -0.69 -16.57 -22.76
CA ARG A 127 -0.47 -16.22 -21.36
C ARG A 127 0.88 -15.56 -21.27
N PHE A 128 1.09 -14.75 -20.24
CA PHE A 128 2.42 -14.23 -19.96
C PHE A 128 2.75 -14.34 -18.48
N ASN A 129 4.00 -14.66 -18.19
CA ASN A 129 4.54 -14.72 -16.84
C ASN A 129 5.67 -13.70 -16.72
N MET A 130 5.89 -13.14 -15.53
CA MET A 130 7.04 -12.28 -15.29
C MET A 130 8.34 -13.09 -15.31
N ALA A 131 9.43 -12.51 -15.80
CA ALA A 131 10.73 -13.17 -15.71
C ALA A 131 11.08 -13.42 -14.23
N ILE A 132 11.52 -14.64 -13.94
CA ILE A 132 11.77 -15.12 -12.57
C ILE A 132 12.81 -14.26 -11.83
N THR A 133 13.72 -13.63 -12.57
CA THR A 133 14.70 -12.66 -12.05
C THR A 133 14.02 -11.46 -11.38
N HIS A 134 12.96 -10.92 -11.96
CA HIS A 134 12.19 -9.81 -11.39
C HIS A 134 11.36 -10.26 -10.17
N VAL A 135 10.76 -11.45 -10.24
CA VAL A 135 10.02 -12.05 -9.12
C VAL A 135 10.91 -12.19 -7.88
N HIS A 136 12.10 -12.77 -8.03
CA HIS A 136 13.02 -12.97 -6.91
C HIS A 136 13.61 -11.67 -6.37
N ARG A 137 13.53 -10.57 -7.11
CA ARG A 137 13.95 -9.23 -6.68
C ARG A 137 12.81 -8.42 -6.07
N GLY A 138 11.68 -9.06 -5.77
CA GLY A 138 10.57 -8.45 -5.03
C GLY A 138 9.57 -7.69 -5.90
N LEU A 139 9.63 -7.84 -7.23
CA LEU A 139 8.53 -7.41 -8.08
C LEU A 139 7.43 -8.48 -8.09
N LEU A 140 6.19 -8.02 -8.07
CA LEU A 140 5.02 -8.87 -8.22
C LEU A 140 4.17 -8.39 -9.41
N LEU A 141 3.77 -9.36 -10.23
CA LEU A 141 2.81 -9.23 -11.30
C LEU A 141 1.59 -10.06 -10.91
N GLY A 142 0.37 -9.54 -11.16
CA GLY A 142 -0.86 -10.34 -11.00
C GLY A 142 -0.80 -11.64 -11.83
N THR A 143 -1.56 -12.67 -11.43
CA THR A 143 -1.54 -14.00 -12.07
C THR A 143 -1.62 -13.88 -13.59
N GLY A 144 -0.54 -14.23 -14.30
CA GLY A 144 -0.38 -14.11 -15.75
C GLY A 144 -1.68 -14.38 -16.53
N PRO A 145 -2.42 -13.33 -16.92
CA PRO A 145 -3.78 -13.49 -17.38
C PRO A 145 -3.80 -14.22 -18.72
N LEU A 146 -4.86 -14.99 -18.94
CA LEU A 146 -5.16 -15.51 -20.26
C LEU A 146 -5.62 -14.34 -21.13
N ILE A 147 -5.00 -14.17 -22.28
CA ILE A 147 -5.40 -13.22 -23.31
C ILE A 147 -6.11 -14.00 -24.41
N ASP A 148 -7.35 -13.60 -24.65
CA ASP A 148 -8.26 -14.32 -25.55
C ASP A 148 -7.82 -14.22 -27.03
N PRO A 149 -8.14 -15.25 -27.83
CA PRO A 149 -7.94 -15.20 -29.27
C PRO A 149 -8.64 -14.00 -29.92
N GLY A 150 -8.01 -13.44 -30.95
CA GLY A 150 -8.46 -12.19 -31.58
C GLY A 150 -7.97 -10.91 -30.89
N PHE A 151 -7.23 -10.99 -29.78
CA PHE A 151 -6.67 -9.78 -29.16
C PHE A 151 -5.73 -9.03 -30.13
N TRP A 152 -5.88 -7.71 -30.17
CA TRP A 152 -5.09 -6.83 -31.03
C TRP A 152 -4.70 -5.56 -30.30
N GLY A 153 -3.42 -5.41 -29.94
CA GLY A 153 -2.93 -4.27 -29.18
C GLY A 153 -1.65 -4.56 -28.40
N LYS A 154 -1.33 -3.67 -27.46
CA LYS A 154 -0.22 -3.86 -26.51
C LYS A 154 -0.76 -4.28 -25.14
N LEU A 155 0.06 -4.99 -24.36
CA LEU A 155 -0.29 -5.36 -23.00
C LEU A 155 0.09 -4.24 -22.02
N CYS A 156 -0.82 -3.94 -21.10
CA CYS A 156 -0.57 -3.10 -19.94
C CYS A 156 -0.36 -4.00 -18.72
N ILE A 157 0.83 -3.93 -18.13
CA ILE A 157 1.32 -4.87 -17.12
C ILE A 157 1.44 -4.12 -15.79
N PRO A 158 0.56 -4.38 -14.80
CA PRO A 158 0.71 -3.80 -13.47
C PRO A 158 1.83 -4.51 -12.71
N LEU A 159 2.87 -3.77 -12.32
CA LEU A 159 3.96 -4.24 -11.48
C LEU A 159 3.84 -3.61 -10.09
N HIS A 160 3.98 -4.42 -9.05
CA HIS A 160 4.07 -3.95 -7.67
C HIS A 160 5.48 -4.23 -7.15
N ASN A 161 6.21 -3.18 -6.77
CA ASN A 161 7.46 -3.34 -6.05
C ASN A 161 7.15 -3.50 -4.56
N LEU A 162 7.39 -4.69 -4.01
CA LEU A 162 7.14 -5.03 -2.61
C LEU A 162 8.34 -4.77 -1.70
N THR A 163 9.42 -4.21 -2.25
CA THR A 163 10.64 -3.89 -1.50
C THR A 163 10.60 -2.46 -0.96
N ASN A 164 11.51 -2.17 -0.04
CA ASN A 164 11.74 -0.84 0.53
C ASN A 164 12.70 0.01 -0.31
N GLU A 165 13.19 -0.49 -1.45
CA GLU A 165 14.13 0.19 -2.32
C GLU A 165 13.55 0.37 -3.72
N ASP A 166 14.02 1.38 -4.44
CA ASP A 166 13.68 1.55 -5.84
C ASP A 166 14.30 0.43 -6.68
N TYR A 167 13.55 -0.08 -7.64
CA TYR A 167 13.99 -1.19 -8.47
C TYR A 167 14.16 -0.77 -9.94
N GLU A 168 15.39 -0.86 -10.44
CA GLU A 168 15.71 -0.52 -11.83
C GLU A 168 15.64 -1.74 -12.74
N ILE A 169 14.93 -1.59 -13.85
CA ILE A 169 14.86 -2.56 -14.94
C ILE A 169 15.52 -1.94 -16.18
N PRO A 170 16.65 -2.46 -16.64
CA PRO A 170 17.28 -2.00 -17.88
C PRO A 170 16.33 -2.15 -19.08
N ALA A 171 16.44 -1.24 -20.06
CA ALA A 171 15.53 -1.22 -21.22
C ALA A 171 15.67 -2.47 -22.11
N ASP A 172 16.85 -3.07 -22.13
CA ASP A 172 17.18 -4.29 -22.86
C ASP A 172 16.94 -5.57 -22.06
N GLN A 173 16.48 -5.47 -20.80
CA GLN A 173 16.17 -6.62 -19.96
C GLN A 173 14.78 -7.18 -20.28
N GLY A 174 14.69 -8.52 -20.37
CA GLY A 174 13.42 -9.25 -20.47
C GLY A 174 12.51 -9.06 -19.26
N LEU A 175 11.30 -8.55 -19.50
CA LEU A 175 10.29 -8.31 -18.46
C LEU A 175 9.36 -9.52 -18.29
N ILE A 176 8.84 -10.06 -19.40
CA ILE A 176 7.87 -11.16 -19.42
C ILE A 176 8.26 -12.28 -20.39
N TRP A 177 7.79 -13.49 -20.10
CA TRP A 177 7.77 -14.63 -21.01
C TRP A 177 6.34 -14.83 -21.50
N VAL A 178 6.16 -14.78 -22.81
CA VAL A 178 4.87 -15.00 -23.48
C VAL A 178 4.79 -16.43 -23.98
N GLU A 179 3.76 -17.14 -23.59
CA GLU A 179 3.42 -18.51 -24.00
C GLU A 179 2.20 -18.46 -24.92
N PHE A 180 2.27 -19.14 -26.06
CA PHE A 180 1.19 -19.16 -27.03
C PHE A 180 0.56 -20.54 -27.06
N THR A 181 -0.77 -20.59 -27.04
CA THR A 181 -1.52 -21.84 -27.08
C THR A 181 -2.46 -21.84 -28.27
N LYS A 182 -2.33 -22.85 -29.12
CA LYS A 182 -3.29 -23.10 -30.20
C LYS A 182 -4.56 -23.76 -29.63
N THR A 183 -5.72 -23.21 -29.97
CA THR A 183 -7.01 -23.72 -29.54
C THR A 183 -7.55 -24.79 -30.49
N THR A 184 -8.55 -25.56 -30.04
CA THR A 184 -9.13 -26.67 -30.81
C THR A 184 -10.01 -26.24 -31.97
N SER A 185 -10.45 -24.99 -32.02
CA SER A 185 -11.25 -24.45 -33.12
C SER A 185 -11.28 -22.92 -33.12
N THR A 186 -11.62 -22.33 -34.27
CA THR A 186 -12.15 -20.97 -34.37
C THR A 186 -13.46 -20.92 -33.57
N PRO A 187 -13.54 -20.15 -32.48
CA PRO A 187 -14.73 -20.13 -31.64
C PRO A 187 -15.93 -19.61 -32.45
N THR A 188 -16.97 -20.43 -32.61
CA THR A 188 -18.28 -19.98 -33.12
C THR A 188 -19.14 -19.33 -32.04
N SER A 189 -18.74 -19.52 -30.78
CA SER A 189 -19.39 -19.02 -29.58
C SER A 189 -18.42 -18.17 -28.76
N GLY A 190 -18.93 -17.17 -28.05
CA GLY A 190 -18.12 -16.25 -27.24
C GLY A 190 -18.05 -14.85 -27.85
N ARG A 191 -17.53 -13.89 -27.07
CA ARG A 191 -17.39 -12.51 -27.52
C ARG A 191 -16.09 -12.40 -28.33
N ASN A 192 -16.18 -12.03 -29.60
CA ASN A 192 -14.97 -11.74 -30.37
C ASN A 192 -14.37 -10.41 -29.88
N PRO A 193 -13.16 -10.41 -29.27
CA PRO A 193 -12.54 -9.19 -28.82
C PRO A 193 -12.28 -8.22 -29.98
N VAL A 194 -12.11 -8.72 -31.21
CA VAL A 194 -11.94 -7.90 -32.43
C VAL A 194 -13.20 -7.07 -32.75
N VAL A 195 -14.40 -7.65 -32.63
CA VAL A 195 -15.66 -7.02 -33.10
C VAL A 195 -16.16 -5.90 -32.18
N THR A 196 -15.75 -5.90 -30.91
CA THR A 196 -16.03 -4.75 -30.03
C THR A 196 -15.11 -3.56 -30.37
N VAL A 197 -13.96 -3.87 -30.96
CA VAL A 197 -12.92 -2.91 -31.33
C VAL A 197 -13.33 -2.31 -32.68
N THR A 198 -13.85 -3.07 -33.67
CA THR A 198 -14.17 -2.56 -35.04
C THR A 198 -15.10 -1.34 -35.12
N LYS A 199 -16.11 -1.17 -34.24
CA LYS A 199 -16.91 0.08 -34.22
C LYS A 199 -16.11 1.32 -33.75
N SER A 200 -14.90 1.12 -33.24
CA SER A 200 -13.95 2.14 -32.79
C SER A 200 -12.51 1.91 -33.28
N SER A 201 -12.23 0.92 -34.11
CA SER A 201 -10.87 0.45 -34.44
C SER A 201 -10.67 0.06 -35.89
N GLU A 202 -11.71 0.20 -36.70
CA GLU A 202 -11.53 0.25 -38.16
C GLU A 202 -10.86 1.57 -38.58
N ASP A 203 -10.75 2.55 -37.67
CA ASP A 203 -9.89 3.69 -37.88
C ASP A 203 -8.44 3.35 -37.47
N PRO A 204 -7.50 3.25 -38.42
CA PRO A 204 -6.07 3.20 -38.11
C PRO A 204 -5.57 4.41 -37.29
N ASN A 205 -6.41 5.45 -37.11
CA ASN A 205 -6.19 6.61 -36.25
C ASN A 205 -6.95 6.58 -34.91
N ASN A 206 -7.63 5.48 -34.54
CA ASN A 206 -8.24 5.33 -33.21
C ASN A 206 -7.49 4.28 -32.36
N PRO A 207 -6.43 4.70 -31.65
CA PRO A 207 -5.45 3.83 -30.99
C PRO A 207 -5.94 3.25 -29.65
N GLY A 208 -7.24 2.99 -29.50
CA GLY A 208 -7.86 2.59 -28.23
C GLY A 208 -7.14 1.45 -27.51
N ALA A 209 -6.87 0.35 -28.23
CA ALA A 209 -6.18 -0.83 -27.70
C ALA A 209 -4.65 -0.72 -27.69
N TRP A 210 -4.12 0.37 -28.22
CA TRP A 210 -2.69 0.67 -28.29
C TRP A 210 -2.26 1.64 -27.20
N ASN A 211 -3.19 2.45 -26.69
CA ASN A 211 -2.92 3.38 -25.60
C ASN A 211 -3.22 2.73 -24.25
N ILE A 212 -2.16 2.38 -23.51
CA ILE A 212 -2.30 1.75 -22.19
C ILE A 212 -3.01 2.64 -21.16
N THR A 213 -3.03 3.98 -21.31
CA THR A 213 -3.72 4.87 -20.36
C THR A 213 -5.22 4.63 -20.35
N LYS A 214 -5.83 4.36 -21.52
CA LYS A 214 -7.26 4.05 -21.62
C LYS A 214 -7.62 2.78 -20.84
N PHE A 215 -6.72 1.80 -20.79
CA PHE A 215 -6.91 0.60 -19.97
C PHE A 215 -6.82 0.90 -18.48
N ILE A 216 -5.84 1.72 -18.08
CA ILE A 216 -5.64 2.13 -16.67
C ILE A 216 -6.83 2.96 -16.19
N GLU A 217 -7.25 3.97 -16.95
CA GLU A 217 -8.42 4.81 -16.66
C GLU A 217 -9.70 3.98 -16.59
N LYS A 218 -9.89 3.02 -17.51
CA LYS A 218 -11.03 2.11 -17.46
C LYS A 218 -11.00 1.24 -16.20
N ALA A 219 -9.83 0.76 -15.78
CA ALA A 219 -9.67 -0.04 -14.58
C ALA A 219 -9.85 0.79 -13.29
N ALA A 220 -9.56 2.09 -13.33
CA ALA A 220 -9.75 2.99 -12.20
C ALA A 220 -11.24 3.32 -11.93
N LYS A 221 -12.13 3.13 -12.90
CA LYS A 221 -13.57 3.34 -12.71
C LYS A 221 -14.15 2.25 -11.81
N GLN A 222 -14.78 2.65 -10.70
CA GLN A 222 -15.49 1.71 -9.85
C GLN A 222 -16.76 1.17 -10.51
N TYR A 223 -17.19 -0.01 -10.07
CA TYR A 223 -18.53 -0.53 -10.38
C TYR A 223 -19.57 0.39 -9.73
N GLY A 224 -20.33 1.15 -10.54
CA GLY A 224 -21.33 2.09 -10.01
C GLY A 224 -21.47 3.35 -10.88
N PRO A 225 -22.01 4.45 -10.31
CA PRO A 225 -22.14 5.72 -11.00
C PRO A 225 -20.79 6.18 -11.58
N PRO A 226 -20.76 6.74 -12.80
CA PRO A 226 -19.55 7.00 -13.58
C PRO A 226 -18.57 8.00 -12.98
N GLU A 227 -18.93 8.70 -11.89
CA GLU A 227 -18.16 9.78 -11.29
C GLU A 227 -17.08 9.30 -10.30
N ASN A 228 -17.07 8.01 -9.93
CA ASN A 228 -16.14 7.49 -8.93
C ASN A 228 -14.95 6.77 -9.59
N SER A 229 -13.92 7.54 -9.96
CA SER A 229 -12.60 7.00 -10.29
C SER A 229 -11.78 6.84 -9.01
N VAL A 230 -11.15 5.68 -8.83
CA VAL A 230 -10.21 5.43 -7.73
C VAL A 230 -8.83 5.17 -8.30
N ALA A 231 -7.89 6.01 -7.90
CA ALA A 231 -6.49 5.86 -8.23
C ALA A 231 -5.95 4.53 -7.66
N ILE A 232 -5.42 3.69 -8.54
CA ILE A 232 -4.92 2.35 -8.21
C ILE A 232 -3.52 2.49 -7.61
N ARG A 233 -3.45 2.63 -6.28
CA ARG A 233 -2.23 2.90 -5.52
C ARG A 233 -2.01 1.85 -4.43
N SER A 234 -0.75 1.64 -4.06
CA SER A 234 -0.42 0.87 -2.87
C SER A 234 -0.82 1.65 -1.62
N SER A 235 -1.43 0.98 -0.65
CA SER A 235 -1.72 1.56 0.67
C SER A 235 -0.51 1.56 1.59
N ILE A 236 0.55 0.82 1.25
CA ILE A 236 1.73 0.62 2.09
C ILE A 236 2.41 1.96 2.46
N PRO A 237 2.70 2.88 1.51
CA PRO A 237 3.33 4.15 1.85
C PRO A 237 2.51 4.99 2.83
N LEU A 238 1.19 5.07 2.63
CA LEU A 238 0.29 5.83 3.49
C LEU A 238 0.23 5.26 4.91
N ILE A 239 0.13 3.93 5.02
CA ILE A 239 0.11 3.25 6.33
C ILE A 239 1.45 3.43 7.04
N ALA A 240 2.58 3.28 6.32
CA ALA A 240 3.92 3.46 6.88
C ALA A 240 4.14 4.90 7.38
N GLU A 241 3.69 5.90 6.62
CA GLU A 241 3.79 7.30 7.03
C GLU A 241 2.92 7.59 8.26
N SER A 242 1.68 7.09 8.29
CA SER A 242 0.77 7.24 9.43
C SER A 242 1.35 6.59 10.69
N ALA A 243 1.86 5.36 10.58
CA ALA A 243 2.52 4.65 11.67
C ALA A 243 3.74 5.42 12.19
N ARG A 244 4.56 5.98 11.29
CA ARG A 244 5.71 6.83 11.65
C ARG A 244 5.27 8.09 12.41
N LYS A 245 4.24 8.79 11.94
CA LYS A 245 3.69 9.98 12.62
C LYS A 245 3.20 9.65 14.03
N GLN A 246 2.47 8.55 14.19
CA GLN A 246 1.99 8.09 15.50
C GLN A 246 3.16 7.71 16.44
N ALA A 247 4.18 7.02 15.92
CA ALA A 247 5.36 6.66 16.70
C ALA A 247 6.15 7.88 17.17
N VAL A 248 6.32 8.89 16.31
CA VAL A 248 6.97 10.16 16.67
C VAL A 248 6.16 10.92 17.72
N GLY A 249 4.83 10.97 17.58
CA GLY A 249 3.94 11.56 18.58
C GLY A 249 4.07 10.88 19.95
N ALA A 250 3.96 9.56 19.98
CA ALA A 250 4.10 8.78 21.21
C ALA A 250 5.49 8.95 21.87
N ALA A 251 6.56 9.04 21.07
CA ALA A 251 7.90 9.33 21.59
C ALA A 251 7.99 10.74 22.19
N GLY A 252 7.29 11.73 21.62
CA GLY A 252 7.14 13.07 22.18
C GLY A 252 6.41 13.05 23.52
N ASP A 253 5.25 12.40 23.58
CA ASP A 253 4.44 12.29 24.80
C ASP A 253 5.20 11.57 25.92
N ALA A 254 5.95 10.52 25.59
CA ALA A 254 6.78 9.80 26.56
C ALA A 254 7.92 10.68 27.12
N ARG A 255 8.51 11.55 26.29
CA ARG A 255 9.51 12.53 26.76
C ARG A 255 8.87 13.55 27.70
N GLN A 256 7.72 14.10 27.31
CA GLN A 256 6.97 15.05 28.14
C GLN A 256 6.59 14.44 29.49
N ALA A 257 6.04 13.23 29.48
CA ALA A 257 5.67 12.51 30.70
C ALA A 257 6.88 12.23 31.60
N ARG A 258 8.05 11.93 31.02
CA ARG A 258 9.30 11.75 31.78
C ARG A 258 9.77 13.07 32.42
N GLU A 259 9.65 14.19 31.70
CA GLU A 259 9.99 15.52 32.24
C GLU A 259 9.03 15.93 33.36
N ASP A 260 7.74 15.70 33.19
CA ASP A 260 6.72 16.01 34.20
C ASP A 260 6.90 15.12 35.44
N ALA A 261 7.16 13.82 35.26
CA ALA A 261 7.50 12.93 36.36
C ALA A 261 8.78 13.38 37.10
N ALA A 262 9.81 13.86 36.38
CA ALA A 262 11.03 14.38 37.00
C ALA A 262 10.76 15.67 37.80
N LYS A 263 9.89 16.56 37.33
CA LYS A 263 9.46 17.75 38.09
C LYS A 263 8.68 17.35 39.34
N SER A 264 7.72 16.44 39.21
CA SER A 264 6.94 15.92 40.34
C SER A 264 7.83 15.24 41.39
N GLN A 265 8.84 14.49 40.96
CA GLN A 265 9.82 13.87 41.87
C GLN A 265 10.59 14.93 42.67
N ARG A 266 11.09 15.98 42.01
CA ARG A 266 11.78 17.09 42.69
C ARG A 266 10.88 17.78 43.71
N SER A 267 9.64 18.10 43.33
CA SER A 267 8.68 18.69 44.26
C SER A 267 8.34 17.77 45.44
N SER A 268 8.31 16.45 45.22
CA SER A 268 8.13 15.46 46.28
C SER A 268 9.31 15.43 47.25
N ASP A 269 10.54 15.45 46.73
CA ASP A 269 11.76 15.44 47.54
C ASP A 269 11.90 16.74 48.36
N GLU A 270 11.55 17.91 47.79
CA GLU A 270 11.48 19.19 48.50
C GLU A 270 10.43 19.19 49.63
N ALA A 271 9.26 18.59 49.38
CA ALA A 271 8.21 18.46 50.40
C ALA A 271 8.65 17.55 51.55
N LYS A 272 9.34 16.43 51.26
CA LYS A 272 9.91 15.55 52.29
C LYS A 272 10.94 16.27 53.15
N ALA A 273 11.89 16.98 52.53
CA ALA A 273 12.90 17.75 53.25
C ALA A 273 12.25 18.81 54.17
N SER A 274 11.19 19.48 53.70
CA SER A 274 10.44 20.45 54.50
C SER A 274 9.73 19.80 55.69
N ALA A 275 9.13 18.63 55.48
CA ALA A 275 8.46 17.86 56.54
C ALA A 275 9.45 17.40 57.62
N GLU A 276 10.65 16.95 57.24
CA GLU A 276 11.72 16.58 58.17
C GLU A 276 12.19 17.78 59.01
N GLN A 277 12.34 18.95 58.39
CA GLN A 277 12.65 20.19 59.12
C GLN A 277 11.57 20.53 60.15
N ILE A 278 10.28 20.43 59.77
CA ILE A 278 9.17 20.66 60.70
C ILE A 278 9.22 19.67 61.87
N LYS A 279 9.41 18.37 61.59
CA LYS A 279 9.52 17.33 62.62
C LYS A 279 10.63 17.66 63.64
N SER A 280 11.82 18.02 63.17
CA SER A 280 12.95 18.36 64.04
C SER A 280 12.68 19.57 64.94
N LYS A 281 11.98 20.59 64.42
CA LYS A 281 11.56 21.78 65.19
C LYS A 281 10.46 21.45 66.21
N VAL A 282 9.58 20.51 65.90
CA VAL A 282 8.53 20.05 66.84
C VAL A 282 9.14 19.30 68.02
N GLU A 283 10.14 18.45 67.79
CA GLU A 283 10.84 17.72 68.85
C GLU A 283 11.63 18.65 69.79
N SER A 284 12.06 19.84 69.33
CA SER A 284 12.88 20.76 70.12
C SER A 284 12.13 21.85 70.89
N TYR A 285 10.83 22.09 70.62
CA TYR A 285 10.11 23.25 71.20
C TYR A 285 8.87 22.97 72.07
N GLY A 286 8.49 21.71 72.33
CA GLY A 286 7.34 21.41 73.22
C GLY A 286 6.03 22.10 72.77
N ILE A 287 5.02 22.18 73.64
CA ILE A 287 3.59 22.50 73.35
C ILE A 287 3.32 23.66 72.34
N ILE A 288 4.20 24.66 72.22
CA ILE A 288 4.07 25.75 71.22
C ILE A 288 4.25 25.22 69.78
N ALA A 289 5.10 24.22 69.57
CA ALA A 289 5.31 23.61 68.27
C ALA A 289 4.12 22.74 67.82
N LEU A 290 3.32 22.23 68.75
CA LEU A 290 2.10 21.49 68.43
C LEU A 290 1.09 22.39 67.70
N LEU A 291 0.87 23.62 68.17
CA LEU A 291 -0.04 24.57 67.52
C LEU A 291 0.44 24.99 66.13
N VAL A 292 1.74 25.22 65.97
CA VAL A 292 2.34 25.53 64.66
C VAL A 292 2.22 24.33 63.72
N SER A 293 2.45 23.12 64.21
CA SER A 293 2.33 21.88 63.41
C SER A 293 0.89 21.59 62.97
N ILE A 294 -0.12 21.90 63.80
CA ILE A 294 -1.53 21.80 63.44
C ILE A 294 -1.87 22.84 62.36
N ALA A 295 -1.41 24.09 62.50
CA ALA A 295 -1.62 25.11 61.48
C ALA A 295 -0.92 24.77 60.15
N THR A 296 0.29 24.20 60.19
CA THR A 296 0.99 23.74 58.98
C THR A 296 0.31 22.52 58.38
N ALA A 297 -0.08 21.52 59.17
CA ALA A 297 -0.84 20.37 58.70
C ALA A 297 -2.17 20.78 58.08
N PHE A 298 -2.86 21.77 58.66
CA PHE A 298 -4.10 22.32 58.11
C PHE A 298 -3.84 23.08 56.80
N SER A 299 -2.72 23.83 56.70
CA SER A 299 -2.35 24.52 55.46
C SER A 299 -1.93 23.54 54.34
N ILE A 300 -1.23 22.45 54.67
CA ILE A 300 -0.89 21.38 53.73
C ILE A 300 -2.16 20.63 53.32
N TRP A 301 -3.03 20.29 54.27
CA TRP A 301 -4.33 19.67 54.00
C TRP A 301 -5.21 20.56 53.12
N ALA A 302 -5.29 21.87 53.41
CA ALA A 302 -6.04 22.82 52.60
C ALA A 302 -5.44 22.92 51.19
N SER A 303 -4.12 23.03 51.06
CA SER A 303 -3.44 23.09 49.76
C SER A 303 -3.67 21.81 48.94
N PHE A 304 -3.63 20.64 49.60
CA PHE A 304 -3.91 19.35 48.96
C PHE A 304 -5.40 19.21 48.59
N TYR A 305 -6.32 19.63 49.47
CA TYR A 305 -7.77 19.59 49.24
C TYR A 305 -8.20 20.54 48.10
N PHE A 306 -7.66 21.76 48.07
CA PHE A 306 -7.92 22.72 46.99
C PHE A 306 -7.23 22.31 45.68
N GLY A 307 -6.01 21.75 45.74
CA GLY A 307 -5.31 21.19 44.59
C GLY A 307 -6.05 20.00 43.98
N LEU A 308 -6.44 19.01 44.78
CA LEU A 308 -7.24 17.87 44.33
C LEU A 308 -8.57 18.30 43.72
N ARG A 309 -9.23 19.34 44.27
CA ARG A 309 -10.48 19.85 43.69
C ARG A 309 -10.27 20.51 42.33
N ALA A 310 -9.15 21.21 42.14
CA ALA A 310 -8.79 21.82 40.87
C ALA A 310 -8.43 20.75 39.82
N ASP A 311 -7.71 19.70 40.23
CA ASP A 311 -7.40 18.58 39.35
C ASP A 311 -8.65 17.73 39.02
N LEU A 312 -9.53 17.49 40.00
CA LEU A 312 -10.82 16.81 39.78
C LEU A 312 -11.76 17.60 38.87
N SER A 313 -11.80 18.93 38.98
CA SER A 313 -12.61 19.76 38.08
C SER A 313 -12.03 19.80 36.67
N ALA A 314 -10.70 19.84 36.53
CA ALA A 314 -10.03 19.71 35.25
C ALA A 314 -10.22 18.32 34.61
N LEU A 315 -10.19 17.26 35.43
CA LEU A 315 -10.44 15.88 34.98
C LEU A 315 -11.91 15.70 34.57
N SER A 316 -12.86 16.24 35.33
CA SER A 316 -14.29 16.27 34.98
C SER A 316 -14.49 16.97 33.63
N ALA A 317 -13.89 18.14 33.42
CA ALA A 317 -14.01 18.87 32.16
C ALA A 317 -13.43 18.08 30.97
N ARG A 318 -12.34 17.34 31.17
CA ARG A 318 -11.77 16.44 30.14
C ARG A 318 -12.67 15.24 29.86
N VAL A 319 -13.28 14.65 30.89
CA VAL A 319 -14.25 13.56 30.76
C VAL A 319 -15.51 14.04 30.04
N ASP A 320 -16.04 15.21 30.37
CA ASP A 320 -17.20 15.80 29.70
C ASP A 320 -16.91 16.13 28.23
N THR A 321 -15.69 16.61 27.94
CA THR A 321 -15.24 16.84 26.56
C THR A 321 -15.11 15.53 25.78
N ALA A 322 -14.59 14.46 26.41
CA ALA A 322 -14.49 13.15 25.80
C ALA A 322 -15.87 12.52 25.56
N ILE A 323 -16.79 12.61 26.53
CA ILE A 323 -18.18 12.16 26.39
C ILE A 323 -18.87 12.91 25.24
N GLY A 324 -18.72 14.24 25.17
CA GLY A 324 -19.28 15.05 24.08
C GLY A 324 -18.70 14.71 22.70
N ALA A 325 -17.42 14.32 22.62
CA ALA A 325 -16.83 13.83 21.38
C ALA A 325 -17.42 12.48 20.94
N VAL A 326 -17.69 11.57 21.88
CA VAL A 326 -18.35 10.27 21.62
C VAL A 326 -19.79 10.46 21.15
N SER A 327 -20.55 11.34 21.79
CA SER A 327 -21.94 11.63 21.40
C SER A 327 -22.04 12.21 19.98
N LYS A 328 -21.08 13.04 19.57
CA LYS A 328 -21.01 13.57 18.20
C LYS A 328 -20.67 12.51 17.16
N VAL A 329 -19.90 11.49 17.53
CA VAL A 329 -19.62 10.33 16.66
C VAL A 329 -20.89 9.47 16.50
N GLU A 330 -21.65 9.22 17.58
CA GLU A 330 -22.94 8.51 17.53
C GLU A 330 -24.00 9.23 16.66
N GLU A 331 -24.05 10.56 16.69
CA GLU A 331 -24.96 11.34 15.83
C GLU A 331 -24.54 11.34 14.35
N SER A 332 -23.24 11.27 14.07
CA SER A 332 -22.71 11.26 12.70
C SER A 332 -22.75 9.87 12.04
N GLU A 333 -23.02 8.79 12.78
CA GLU A 333 -22.97 7.40 12.30
C GLU A 333 -24.34 6.70 12.13
N LYS A 334 -25.46 7.43 12.13
CA LYS A 334 -26.77 6.88 11.69
C LYS A 334 -26.77 6.60 10.17
N GLY A 335 -26.09 5.54 9.73
CA GLY A 335 -26.17 5.06 8.34
C GLY A 335 -25.04 4.15 7.81
N LYS A 336 -24.00 3.82 8.59
CA LYS A 336 -22.89 2.97 8.08
C LYS A 336 -22.68 1.70 8.92
N PRO A 337 -22.31 0.55 8.29
CA PRO A 337 -22.10 -0.70 9.02
C PRO A 337 -20.82 -0.68 9.87
N ARG A 338 -21.02 -0.58 11.19
CA ARG A 338 -20.23 -1.04 12.34
C ARG A 338 -18.73 -1.31 12.15
N GLN A 339 -17.90 -0.34 12.56
CA GLN A 339 -16.54 -0.59 13.06
C GLN A 339 -16.56 -0.84 14.58
N LEU A 340 -16.93 -2.06 14.99
CA LEU A 340 -17.10 -2.47 16.40
C LEU A 340 -15.84 -2.28 17.28
N SER A 341 -14.63 -2.25 16.71
CA SER A 341 -13.39 -2.26 17.49
C SER A 341 -13.05 -0.95 18.23
N ALA A 342 -13.57 0.20 17.76
CA ALA A 342 -13.27 1.49 18.38
C ALA A 342 -14.18 1.75 19.59
N GLU A 343 -15.47 1.42 19.47
CA GLU A 343 -16.44 1.55 20.56
C GLU A 343 -16.12 0.61 21.74
N GLU A 344 -15.70 -0.62 21.46
CA GLU A 344 -15.33 -1.59 22.50
C GLU A 344 -14.11 -1.12 23.32
N ARG A 345 -13.10 -0.55 22.66
CA ARG A 345 -11.93 0.03 23.34
C ARG A 345 -12.34 1.20 24.23
N LEU A 346 -13.18 2.09 23.73
CA LEU A 346 -13.62 3.26 24.48
C LEU A 346 -14.47 2.89 25.70
N ARG A 347 -15.35 1.89 25.57
CA ARG A 347 -16.12 1.35 26.70
C ARG A 347 -15.21 0.74 27.76
N SER A 348 -14.21 -0.04 27.34
CA SER A 348 -13.22 -0.62 28.25
C SER A 348 -12.46 0.46 29.03
N ASP A 349 -12.08 1.57 28.38
CA ASP A 349 -11.38 2.67 29.04
C ASP A 349 -12.27 3.41 30.05
N ILE A 350 -13.56 3.62 29.73
CA ILE A 350 -14.54 4.22 30.65
C ILE A 350 -14.74 3.33 31.89
N ASP A 351 -14.84 2.01 31.72
CA ASP A 351 -15.02 1.08 32.83
C ASP A 351 -13.78 1.01 33.74
N ASN A 352 -12.58 1.06 33.16
CA ASN A 352 -11.35 1.15 33.94
C ASN A 352 -11.25 2.45 34.74
N LEU A 353 -11.66 3.59 34.17
CA LEU A 353 -11.69 4.87 34.87
C LEU A 353 -12.70 4.86 36.03
N ARG A 354 -13.89 4.28 35.84
CA ARG A 354 -14.88 4.13 36.92
C ARG A 354 -14.36 3.30 38.08
N ARG A 355 -13.70 2.16 37.81
CA ARG A 355 -13.09 1.33 38.86
C ARG A 355 -12.05 2.09 39.67
N ARG A 356 -11.15 2.83 39.01
CA ARG A 356 -10.16 3.66 39.70
C ARG A 356 -10.80 4.72 40.59
N LEU A 357 -11.89 5.32 40.13
CA LEU A 357 -12.60 6.36 40.89
C LEU A 357 -13.27 5.77 42.15
N ASP A 358 -13.84 4.57 42.04
CA ASP A 358 -14.39 3.83 43.18
C ASP A 358 -13.30 3.42 44.19
N ASP A 359 -12.14 2.98 43.70
CA ASP A 359 -11.01 2.61 44.56
C ASP A 359 -10.49 3.82 45.35
N MET A 360 -10.31 4.98 44.69
CA MET A 360 -9.93 6.22 45.37
C MET A 360 -10.98 6.69 46.39
N ALA A 361 -12.28 6.47 46.11
CA ALA A 361 -13.34 6.80 47.05
C ALA A 361 -13.27 5.92 48.31
N ARG A 362 -12.94 4.63 48.15
CA ARG A 362 -12.74 3.70 49.28
C ARG A 362 -11.51 4.07 50.09
N GLU A 363 -10.38 4.38 49.45
CA GLU A 363 -9.16 4.83 50.13
C GLU A 363 -9.40 6.11 50.93
N ASN A 364 -10.11 7.08 50.36
CA ASN A 364 -10.50 8.30 51.10
C ASN A 364 -11.40 7.99 52.30
N ALA A 365 -12.34 7.06 52.18
CA ALA A 365 -13.16 6.64 53.29
C ALA A 365 -12.33 5.96 54.40
N THR A 366 -11.31 5.17 54.03
CA THR A 366 -10.41 4.53 55.00
C THR A 366 -9.51 5.54 55.71
N LEU A 367 -8.91 6.47 54.97
CA LEU A 367 -8.11 7.56 55.54
C LEU A 367 -8.93 8.43 56.51
N LYS A 368 -10.19 8.73 56.15
CA LYS A 368 -11.10 9.49 57.01
C LYS A 368 -11.41 8.75 58.31
N ALA A 369 -11.59 7.42 58.25
CA ALA A 369 -11.79 6.60 59.44
C ALA A 369 -10.53 6.57 60.32
N GLN A 370 -9.34 6.41 59.73
CA GLN A 370 -8.07 6.45 60.46
C GLN A 370 -7.84 7.78 61.18
N LEU A 371 -8.12 8.91 60.52
CA LEU A 371 -8.04 10.25 61.12
C LEU A 371 -8.98 10.41 62.32
N GLN A 372 -10.20 9.88 62.24
CA GLN A 372 -11.15 9.91 63.37
C GLN A 372 -10.67 9.06 64.55
N THR A 373 -10.07 7.89 64.30
CA THR A 373 -9.48 7.06 65.35
C THR A 373 -8.30 7.77 66.01
N PHE A 374 -7.45 8.43 65.23
CA PHE A 374 -6.31 9.19 65.73
C PHE A 374 -6.77 10.37 66.61
N SER A 375 -7.78 11.12 66.16
CA SER A 375 -8.38 12.23 66.93
C SER A 375 -8.97 11.78 68.27
N LYS A 376 -9.55 10.58 68.36
CA LYS A 376 -10.08 10.03 69.63
C LYS A 376 -9.00 9.55 70.59
N SER A 377 -7.80 9.23 70.10
CA SER A 377 -6.69 8.75 70.94
C SER A 377 -5.88 9.87 71.61
N GLN A 378 -6.10 11.13 71.23
CA GLN A 378 -5.42 12.32 71.77
C GLN A 378 -6.24 13.10 72.81
N HIS A 379 -7.43 12.60 73.18
CA HIS A 379 -8.21 13.03 74.33
C HIS A 379 -8.26 11.90 75.33
#